data_AF-A0A382D6X8-F1
#
_entry.id   AF-A0A382D6X8-F1
#
_cell.length_a   1.000
_cell.length_b   1.000
_cell.length_c   1.000
_cell.angle_alpha   90.00
_cell.angle_beta   90.00
_cell.angle_gamma   90.00
#
_symmetry.space_group_name_H-M   'P 1'
#
loop_
_entity.id
_entity.type
_entity.pdbx_description
1 polymer ?
#
loop_
_entity_poly.entity_id
_entity_poly.type
_entity_poly.pdbx_seq_one_letter_code
_entity_poly.pdbx_strand_id
1 'polypeptide(L)'
;LLIKPDYAEAHNNMGNALRDQGKLEEAVDSYEHAIKITSNFAVAESNLVACLTSYNPQKVVSHPIAKVNQEIKKIGMQVADKKIISNDQVIELFSKFSNVIKNYNLDIETKLSQIYRRNSVDLNCRRHMVIFDQHNVIPKFCFGCYKVQVEPKTILELIKLFIVFDQLKLEENNTRKCMIELRPEISGFYKGLIYCSGLDQANKVKEIIDVAIKEHIGSGLSSKIKRGCSEYPISFPDYQEINNSGPQLMNYNKAWKTIEENHDRKNPIKAKNNLRPSLSGSNLEDVLIIRKWIDYARGIGDPNTYLLGENVVQYPDVYNQARERLDKYQFIC
;
A
#
# COMPACT_ATOMS: atom_id res chain seq x y z
N LEU A 1 -12.33 29.39 11.26
CA LEU A 1 -13.73 28.95 11.36
C LEU A 1 -14.69 30.02 11.87
N LEU A 2 -14.24 31.01 12.66
CA LEU A 2 -15.10 32.09 13.16
C LEU A 2 -15.73 33.00 12.07
N ILE A 3 -15.12 33.05 10.87
CA ILE A 3 -15.58 33.93 9.76
C ILE A 3 -16.58 33.20 8.84
N LYS A 4 -16.35 31.92 8.55
CA LYS A 4 -17.24 31.02 7.78
C LYS A 4 -17.18 29.61 8.39
N PRO A 5 -18.03 29.29 9.37
CA PRO A 5 -17.99 28.01 10.06
C PRO A 5 -18.46 26.84 9.19
N ASP A 6 -19.15 27.13 8.10
CA ASP A 6 -19.72 26.25 7.08
C ASP A 6 -18.83 26.11 5.83
N TYR A 7 -17.53 26.42 5.94
CA TYR A 7 -16.59 26.25 4.83
C TYR A 7 -15.87 24.90 4.93
N ALA A 8 -16.36 23.89 4.19
CA ALA A 8 -15.91 22.49 4.29
C ALA A 8 -14.40 22.32 4.01
N GLU A 9 -13.87 23.02 3.01
CA GLU A 9 -12.45 22.96 2.64
C GLU A 9 -11.54 23.43 3.78
N ALA A 10 -11.96 24.44 4.54
CA ALA A 10 -11.20 24.90 5.69
C ALA A 10 -11.13 23.84 6.80
N HIS A 11 -12.23 23.13 7.05
CA HIS A 11 -12.25 22.01 8.00
C HIS A 11 -11.38 20.84 7.51
N ASN A 12 -11.45 20.49 6.22
CA ASN A 12 -10.58 19.46 5.65
C ASN A 12 -9.08 19.85 5.76
N ASN A 13 -8.74 21.11 5.49
CA ASN A 13 -7.37 21.59 5.62
C ASN A 13 -6.91 21.62 7.09
N MET A 14 -7.80 21.98 8.01
CA MET A 14 -7.55 21.89 9.45
C MET A 14 -7.29 20.43 9.87
N GLY A 15 -8.07 19.48 9.37
CA GLY A 15 -7.85 18.05 9.59
C GLY A 15 -6.47 17.60 9.09
N ASN A 16 -6.05 18.04 7.91
CA ASN A 16 -4.71 17.74 7.37
C ASN A 16 -3.60 18.31 8.26
N ALA A 17 -3.73 19.58 8.68
CA ALA A 17 -2.77 20.21 9.57
C ALA A 17 -2.69 19.53 10.96
N LEU A 18 -3.84 19.12 11.51
CA LEU A 18 -3.92 18.39 12.77
C LEU A 18 -3.31 17.00 12.65
N ARG A 19 -3.56 16.30 11.54
CA ARG A 19 -2.92 15.01 11.25
C ARG A 19 -1.40 15.14 11.19
N ASP A 20 -0.88 16.17 10.51
CA ASP A 20 0.55 16.43 10.43
C ASP A 20 1.16 16.78 11.81
N GLN A 21 0.38 17.40 12.69
CA GLN A 21 0.72 17.63 14.10
C GLN A 21 0.57 16.39 15.01
N GLY A 22 0.05 15.28 14.50
CA GLY A 22 -0.20 14.06 15.27
C GLY A 22 -1.45 14.09 16.16
N LYS A 23 -2.30 15.11 16.03
CA LYS A 23 -3.58 15.31 16.73
C LYS A 23 -4.71 14.60 15.99
N LEU A 24 -4.70 13.26 16.03
CA LEU A 24 -5.50 12.43 15.14
C LEU A 24 -6.98 12.37 15.51
N GLU A 25 -7.31 12.49 16.80
CA GLU A 25 -8.71 12.58 17.23
C GLU A 25 -9.37 13.85 16.66
N GLU A 26 -8.70 15.00 16.81
CA GLU A 26 -9.19 16.28 16.30
C GLU A 26 -9.17 16.34 14.77
N ALA A 27 -8.24 15.63 14.13
CA ALA A 27 -8.23 15.49 12.67
C ALA A 27 -9.48 14.73 12.18
N VAL A 28 -9.82 13.61 12.84
CA VAL A 28 -11.06 12.86 12.55
C VAL A 28 -12.28 13.74 12.75
N ASP A 29 -12.38 14.46 13.88
CA ASP A 29 -13.47 15.41 14.15
C ASP A 29 -13.57 16.44 12.99
N SER A 30 -12.44 16.99 12.54
CA SER A 30 -12.42 18.00 11.47
C SER A 30 -12.88 17.45 10.12
N TYR A 31 -12.49 16.22 9.77
CA TYR A 31 -12.95 15.59 8.53
C TYR A 31 -14.44 15.26 8.59
N GLU A 32 -14.95 14.73 9.72
CA GLU A 32 -16.39 14.48 9.89
C GLU A 32 -17.20 15.78 9.74
N HIS A 33 -16.70 16.92 10.28
CA HIS A 33 -17.35 18.22 10.09
C HIS A 33 -17.36 18.66 8.64
N ALA A 34 -16.26 18.50 7.91
CA ALA A 34 -16.20 18.84 6.48
C ALA A 34 -17.23 18.03 5.66
N ILE A 35 -17.35 16.72 5.93
CA ILE A 35 -18.31 15.83 5.26
C ILE A 35 -19.76 16.15 5.65
N LYS A 36 -19.99 16.61 6.89
CA LYS A 36 -21.32 17.04 7.34
C LYS A 36 -21.78 18.33 6.65
N ILE A 37 -20.87 19.26 6.39
CA ILE A 37 -21.16 20.52 5.69
C ILE A 37 -21.44 20.26 4.21
N THR A 38 -20.58 19.46 3.57
CA THR A 38 -20.73 19.09 2.17
C THR A 38 -20.82 17.58 2.09
N SER A 39 -22.03 17.07 1.94
CA SER A 39 -22.26 15.65 1.70
C SER A 39 -21.50 15.20 0.44
N ASN A 40 -20.94 13.99 0.48
CA ASN A 40 -20.11 13.41 -0.60
C ASN A 40 -18.85 14.21 -0.92
N PHE A 41 -18.24 14.86 0.08
CA PHE A 41 -16.97 15.55 -0.11
C PHE A 41 -15.79 14.56 -0.16
N ALA A 42 -15.60 13.94 -1.33
CA ALA A 42 -14.69 12.81 -1.56
C ALA A 42 -13.25 13.01 -1.04
N VAL A 43 -12.74 14.26 -1.06
CA VAL A 43 -11.41 14.58 -0.54
C VAL A 43 -11.35 14.45 0.99
N ALA A 44 -12.36 14.93 1.70
CA ALA A 44 -12.45 14.79 3.16
C ALA A 44 -12.72 13.34 3.57
N GLU A 45 -13.55 12.63 2.81
CA GLU A 45 -13.79 11.18 3.01
C GLU A 45 -12.50 10.38 2.87
N SER A 46 -11.75 10.61 1.78
CA SER A 46 -10.44 9.97 1.56
C SER A 46 -9.45 10.29 2.70
N ASN A 47 -9.43 11.54 3.18
CA ASN A 47 -8.55 11.92 4.29
C ASN A 47 -8.97 11.29 5.62
N LEU A 48 -10.27 11.14 5.87
CA LEU A 48 -10.80 10.42 7.04
C LEU A 48 -10.39 8.94 6.98
N VAL A 49 -10.67 8.26 5.87
CA VAL A 49 -10.29 6.84 5.68
C VAL A 49 -8.78 6.67 5.87
N ALA A 50 -7.96 7.50 5.24
CA ALA A 50 -6.51 7.45 5.39
C ALA A 50 -6.07 7.64 6.86
N CYS A 51 -6.68 8.57 7.60
CA CYS A 51 -6.37 8.80 9.02
C CYS A 51 -6.64 7.55 9.87
N LEU A 52 -7.75 6.84 9.58
CA LEU A 52 -8.19 5.64 10.29
C LEU A 52 -7.30 4.40 10.08
N THR A 53 -6.43 4.40 9.06
CA THR A 53 -5.42 3.35 8.84
C THR A 53 -4.32 3.34 9.92
N SER A 54 -4.04 4.49 10.53
CA SER A 54 -3.00 4.67 11.56
C SER A 54 -3.57 5.10 12.92
N TYR A 55 -4.89 5.24 13.02
CA TYR A 55 -5.57 5.72 14.21
C TYR A 55 -6.86 4.97 14.49
N ASN A 56 -7.15 4.75 15.78
CA ASN A 56 -8.43 4.26 16.25
C ASN A 56 -9.07 5.35 17.11
N PRO A 57 -10.14 6.02 16.64
CA PRO A 57 -10.84 7.05 17.39
C PRO A 57 -11.26 6.55 18.77
N GLN A 58 -11.06 7.39 19.78
CA GLN A 58 -11.41 7.06 21.17
C GLN A 58 -12.80 7.58 21.53
N LYS A 59 -13.23 8.69 20.92
CA LYS A 59 -14.60 9.19 21.07
C LYS A 59 -15.56 8.36 20.21
N VAL A 60 -16.84 8.47 20.56
CA VAL A 60 -17.93 7.93 19.75
C VAL A 60 -17.93 8.65 18.41
N VAL A 61 -17.64 7.91 17.35
CA VAL A 61 -17.67 8.42 15.98
C VAL A 61 -19.10 8.45 15.45
N SER A 62 -19.43 9.51 14.72
CA SER A 62 -20.79 9.73 14.25
C SER A 62 -21.00 9.27 12.81
N HIS A 63 -19.96 9.42 11.97
CA HIS A 63 -20.06 9.22 10.53
C HIS A 63 -20.03 7.74 10.13
N PRO A 64 -20.81 7.31 9.11
CA PRO A 64 -20.81 5.92 8.63
C PRO A 64 -19.42 5.37 8.28
N ILE A 65 -18.55 6.17 7.65
CA ILE A 65 -17.17 5.77 7.32
C ILE A 65 -16.41 5.26 8.56
N ALA A 66 -16.47 6.00 9.66
CA ALA A 66 -15.74 5.67 10.87
C ALA A 66 -16.35 4.44 11.57
N LYS A 67 -17.69 4.31 11.56
CA LYS A 67 -18.41 3.13 12.09
C LYS A 67 -18.09 1.86 11.30
N VAL A 68 -18.19 1.92 9.97
CA VAL A 68 -17.82 0.82 9.06
C VAL A 68 -16.38 0.39 9.30
N ASN A 69 -15.45 1.35 9.41
CA ASN A 69 -14.06 1.05 9.69
C ASN A 69 -13.87 0.35 11.06
N GLN A 70 -14.58 0.78 12.10
CA GLN A 70 -14.55 0.10 13.41
C GLN A 70 -15.11 -1.32 13.36
N GLU A 71 -16.18 -1.56 12.60
CA GLU A 71 -16.74 -2.91 12.40
C GLU A 71 -15.80 -3.82 11.60
N ILE A 72 -15.20 -3.32 10.52
CA ILE A 72 -14.19 -4.05 9.74
C ILE A 72 -13.01 -4.45 10.63
N LYS A 73 -12.53 -3.54 11.49
CA LYS A 73 -11.46 -3.84 12.46
C LYS A 73 -11.84 -4.96 13.44
N LYS A 74 -13.11 -5.04 13.84
CA LYS A 74 -13.61 -6.08 14.77
C LYS A 74 -13.76 -7.45 14.12
N ILE A 75 -14.02 -7.52 12.81
CA ILE A 75 -14.13 -8.80 12.09
C ILE A 75 -12.83 -9.62 12.22
N GLY A 76 -11.68 -8.93 12.38
CA GLY A 76 -10.40 -9.55 12.72
C GLY A 76 -9.84 -10.40 11.58
N MET A 77 -8.50 -10.44 11.48
CA MET A 77 -7.80 -11.33 10.57
C MET A 77 -7.22 -12.52 11.36
N GLN A 78 -8.00 -13.13 12.26
CA GLN A 78 -7.50 -14.25 13.07
C GLN A 78 -7.49 -15.55 12.23
N VAL A 79 -6.48 -15.67 11.37
CA VAL A 79 -6.25 -16.87 10.53
C VAL A 79 -4.94 -17.58 10.87
N ALA A 80 -4.29 -17.20 11.99
CA ALA A 80 -2.94 -17.66 12.32
C ALA A 80 -2.86 -18.59 13.53
N ASP A 81 -3.80 -19.52 13.66
CA ASP A 81 -3.52 -20.76 14.39
C ASP A 81 -2.81 -21.73 13.42
N LYS A 82 -1.50 -21.49 13.20
CA LYS A 82 -0.52 -22.37 12.52
C LYS A 82 -1.09 -23.31 11.44
N LYS A 83 -1.83 -22.77 10.46
CA LYS A 83 -2.36 -23.52 9.33
C LYS A 83 -2.29 -22.68 8.06
N ILE A 84 -2.31 -23.37 6.92
CA ILE A 84 -2.48 -22.76 5.59
C ILE A 84 -3.83 -22.05 5.56
N ILE A 85 -3.83 -20.80 5.09
CA ILE A 85 -5.03 -20.00 4.86
C ILE A 85 -5.77 -20.59 3.65
N SER A 86 -6.96 -21.13 3.87
CA SER A 86 -7.78 -21.67 2.79
C SER A 86 -8.39 -20.55 1.93
N ASN A 87 -8.78 -20.90 0.70
CA ASN A 87 -9.50 -19.95 -0.16
C ASN A 87 -10.85 -19.57 0.46
N ASP A 88 -11.55 -20.52 1.07
CA ASP A 88 -12.85 -20.29 1.72
C ASP A 88 -12.75 -19.28 2.86
N GLN A 89 -11.67 -19.33 3.66
CA GLN A 89 -11.43 -18.35 4.72
C GLN A 89 -11.29 -16.92 4.16
N VAL A 90 -10.60 -16.77 3.02
CA VAL A 90 -10.46 -15.48 2.35
C VAL A 90 -11.81 -15.00 1.81
N ILE A 91 -12.56 -15.89 1.18
CA ILE A 91 -13.88 -15.58 0.61
C ILE A 91 -14.87 -15.17 1.71
N GLU A 92 -14.94 -15.92 2.80
CA GLU A 92 -15.81 -15.62 3.94
C GLU A 92 -15.44 -14.26 4.58
N LEU A 93 -14.15 -13.99 4.75
CA LEU A 93 -13.66 -12.72 5.27
C LEU A 93 -14.10 -11.54 4.40
N PHE A 94 -13.94 -11.66 3.08
CA PHE A 94 -14.34 -10.61 2.13
C PHE A 94 -15.85 -10.42 2.02
N SER A 95 -16.61 -11.50 2.15
CA SER A 95 -18.06 -11.45 2.24
C SER A 95 -18.52 -10.66 3.47
N LYS A 96 -17.91 -10.92 4.65
CA LYS A 96 -18.19 -10.15 5.88
C LYS A 96 -17.89 -8.65 5.72
N PHE A 97 -16.74 -8.29 5.16
CA PHE A 97 -16.40 -6.88 4.90
C PHE A 97 -17.41 -6.22 3.95
N SER A 98 -17.79 -6.91 2.88
CA SER A 98 -18.75 -6.38 1.91
C SER A 98 -20.13 -6.18 2.51
N ASN A 99 -20.58 -7.09 3.39
CA ASN A 99 -21.85 -6.96 4.09
C ASN A 99 -21.86 -5.76 5.04
N VAL A 100 -20.76 -5.50 5.77
CA VAL A 100 -20.66 -4.30 6.61
C VAL A 100 -20.82 -3.04 5.78
N ILE A 101 -20.09 -2.90 4.66
CA ILE A 101 -20.18 -1.70 3.81
C ILE A 101 -21.62 -1.52 3.27
N LYS A 102 -22.26 -2.62 2.83
CA LYS A 102 -23.64 -2.61 2.33
C LYS A 102 -24.66 -2.21 3.40
N ASN A 103 -24.52 -2.71 4.63
CA ASN A 103 -25.45 -2.41 5.73
C ASN A 103 -25.53 -0.91 6.05
N TYR A 104 -24.45 -0.17 5.79
CA TYR A 104 -24.38 1.28 5.99
C TYR A 104 -24.69 2.08 4.72
N ASN A 105 -25.02 1.43 3.59
CA ASN A 105 -25.20 2.06 2.28
C ASN A 105 -24.04 3.00 1.92
N LEU A 106 -22.81 2.59 2.27
CA LEU A 106 -21.64 3.45 2.09
C LEU A 106 -21.14 3.33 0.64
N ASP A 107 -21.39 4.37 -0.14
CA ASP A 107 -20.87 4.54 -1.50
C ASP A 107 -19.58 5.37 -1.45
N ILE A 108 -18.44 4.68 -1.40
CA ILE A 108 -17.12 5.29 -1.34
C ILE A 108 -16.14 4.50 -2.20
N GLU A 109 -15.29 5.25 -2.89
CA GLU A 109 -14.24 4.71 -3.74
C GLU A 109 -12.86 5.13 -3.22
N THR A 110 -11.83 4.38 -3.63
CA THR A 110 -10.43 4.76 -3.39
C THR A 110 -9.69 4.95 -4.72
N LYS A 111 -8.76 5.89 -4.74
CA LYS A 111 -7.79 6.04 -5.85
C LYS A 111 -6.58 5.12 -5.68
N LEU A 112 -6.39 4.53 -4.50
CA LEU A 112 -5.22 3.71 -4.19
C LEU A 112 -5.35 2.31 -4.80
N SER A 113 -4.24 1.77 -5.29
CA SER A 113 -4.14 0.41 -5.87
C SER A 113 -3.16 -0.48 -5.10
N GLN A 114 -2.72 -0.03 -3.92
CA GLN A 114 -1.68 -0.69 -3.14
C GLN A 114 -1.91 -0.48 -1.65
N ILE A 115 -1.80 -1.57 -0.89
CA ILE A 115 -1.98 -1.58 0.56
C ILE A 115 -0.61 -1.59 1.21
N TYR A 116 -0.41 -0.70 2.19
CA TYR A 116 0.82 -0.66 2.96
C TYR A 116 0.61 -1.12 4.40
N ARG A 117 1.66 -1.74 4.95
CA ARG A 117 1.94 -1.77 6.38
C ARG A 117 3.26 -1.06 6.61
N ARG A 118 3.18 0.12 7.23
CA ARG A 118 4.32 1.03 7.40
C ARG A 118 4.86 0.96 8.81
N ASN A 119 6.17 1.19 8.94
CA ASN A 119 6.77 1.66 10.18
C ASN A 119 6.83 3.20 10.20
N SER A 120 7.49 3.75 11.21
CA SER A 120 7.63 5.20 11.39
C SER A 120 8.74 5.84 10.53
N VAL A 121 9.34 5.11 9.59
CA VAL A 121 10.49 5.60 8.81
C VAL A 121 10.01 6.17 7.47
N ASP A 122 10.34 7.44 7.20
CA ASP A 122 10.21 8.02 5.85
C ASP A 122 11.45 7.68 5.02
N LEU A 123 11.30 6.83 4.00
CA LEU A 123 12.36 6.57 3.03
C LEU A 123 12.58 7.73 2.04
N ASN A 124 11.75 8.77 2.11
CA ASN A 124 11.77 9.96 1.24
C ASN A 124 11.73 9.62 -0.27
N CYS A 125 11.09 8.51 -0.63
CA CYS A 125 11.01 8.01 -2.01
C CYS A 125 10.49 9.05 -3.00
N ARG A 126 9.57 9.94 -2.57
CA ARG A 126 9.04 11.00 -3.43
C ARG A 126 10.13 11.98 -3.87
N ARG A 127 10.97 12.45 -2.95
CA ARG A 127 12.13 13.31 -3.27
C ARG A 127 13.07 12.58 -4.23
N HIS A 128 13.31 11.30 -3.98
CA HIS A 128 14.19 10.49 -4.83
C HIS A 128 13.69 10.37 -6.27
N MET A 129 12.39 10.11 -6.45
CA MET A 129 11.79 10.02 -7.78
C MET A 129 11.79 11.37 -8.49
N VAL A 130 11.52 12.49 -7.81
CA VAL A 130 11.57 13.82 -8.47
C VAL A 130 12.96 14.12 -9.03
N ILE A 131 14.03 13.78 -8.30
CA ILE A 131 15.41 13.96 -8.81
C ILE A 131 15.66 13.05 -10.01
N PHE A 132 15.21 11.80 -9.96
CA PHE A 132 15.33 10.87 -11.07
C PHE A 132 14.59 11.37 -12.31
N ASP A 133 13.33 11.80 -12.16
CA ASP A 133 12.50 12.25 -13.28
C ASP A 133 13.06 13.52 -13.93
N GLN A 134 13.66 14.43 -13.14
CA GLN A 134 14.20 15.70 -13.66
C GLN A 134 15.60 15.58 -14.24
N HIS A 135 16.43 14.68 -13.72
CA HIS A 135 17.86 14.65 -14.01
C HIS A 135 18.37 13.30 -14.49
N ASN A 136 17.51 12.27 -14.53
CA ASN A 136 17.86 10.88 -14.76
C ASN A 136 19.02 10.43 -13.85
N VAL A 137 18.91 10.76 -12.56
CA VAL A 137 19.93 10.49 -11.54
C VAL A 137 19.34 9.63 -10.45
N ILE A 138 20.03 8.55 -10.08
CA ILE A 138 19.65 7.71 -8.94
C ILE A 138 20.26 8.32 -7.66
N PRO A 139 19.44 8.76 -6.70
CA PRO A 139 19.94 9.33 -5.45
C PRO A 139 20.80 8.37 -4.64
N LYS A 140 21.81 8.88 -3.93
CA LYS A 140 22.76 8.05 -3.15
C LYS A 140 22.07 7.08 -2.20
N PHE A 141 21.03 7.55 -1.51
CA PHE A 141 20.25 6.73 -0.57
C PHE A 141 19.71 5.45 -1.23
N CYS A 142 19.28 5.54 -2.49
CA CYS A 142 18.69 4.41 -3.20
C CYS A 142 19.68 3.27 -3.46
N PHE A 143 21.00 3.51 -3.46
CA PHE A 143 21.99 2.45 -3.68
C PHE A 143 22.07 1.46 -2.51
N GLY A 144 21.59 1.84 -1.32
CA GLY A 144 21.43 0.96 -0.16
C GLY A 144 20.04 0.34 -0.02
N CYS A 145 19.09 0.68 -0.91
CA CYS A 145 17.72 0.18 -0.84
C CYS A 145 17.60 -1.17 -1.53
N TYR A 146 17.06 -2.15 -0.82
CA TYR A 146 16.71 -3.47 -1.32
C TYR A 146 15.24 -3.75 -1.03
N LYS A 147 14.70 -4.79 -1.65
CA LYS A 147 13.39 -5.33 -1.31
C LYS A 147 13.34 -6.82 -1.48
N VAL A 148 12.58 -7.47 -0.61
CA VAL A 148 12.15 -8.85 -0.80
C VAL A 148 10.80 -8.81 -1.52
N GLN A 149 10.76 -9.40 -2.71
CA GLN A 149 9.62 -9.38 -3.62
C GLN A 149 9.01 -10.77 -3.74
N VAL A 150 7.69 -10.84 -3.62
CA VAL A 150 6.86 -12.01 -3.83
C VAL A 150 5.90 -11.69 -4.98
N GLU A 151 5.68 -12.63 -5.90
CA GLU A 151 4.80 -12.45 -7.05
C GLU A 151 3.66 -13.47 -7.00
N PRO A 152 2.53 -13.15 -6.33
CA PRO A 152 1.34 -13.99 -6.35
C PRO A 152 0.86 -14.27 -7.77
N LYS A 153 0.26 -15.44 -7.99
CA LYS A 153 -0.28 -15.87 -9.28
C LYS A 153 -1.78 -15.59 -9.41
N THR A 154 -2.47 -15.53 -8.27
CA THR A 154 -3.91 -15.27 -8.22
C THR A 154 -4.25 -14.14 -7.25
N ILE A 155 -5.42 -13.54 -7.43
CA ILE A 155 -5.98 -12.56 -6.50
C ILE A 155 -6.12 -13.13 -5.08
N LEU A 156 -6.47 -14.41 -4.95
CA LEU A 156 -6.54 -15.08 -3.64
C LEU A 156 -5.17 -15.18 -2.98
N GLU A 157 -4.11 -15.52 -3.72
CA GLU A 157 -2.75 -15.50 -3.19
C GLU A 157 -2.29 -14.09 -2.79
N LEU A 158 -2.66 -13.05 -3.55
CA LEU A 158 -2.35 -11.66 -3.20
C LEU A 158 -3.03 -11.25 -1.88
N ILE A 159 -4.31 -11.62 -1.69
CA ILE A 159 -5.03 -11.35 -0.46
C ILE A 159 -4.46 -12.14 0.72
N LYS A 160 -4.09 -13.42 0.52
CA LYS A 160 -3.39 -14.21 1.54
C LYS A 160 -2.05 -13.59 1.93
N LEU A 161 -1.28 -13.13 0.94
CA LEU A 161 -0.02 -12.45 1.19
C LEU A 161 -0.19 -11.15 1.98
N PHE A 162 -1.27 -10.41 1.71
CA PHE A 162 -1.65 -9.26 2.51
C PHE A 162 -1.92 -9.64 3.98
N ILE A 163 -2.67 -10.73 4.23
CA ILE A 163 -2.90 -11.27 5.58
C ILE A 163 -1.59 -11.63 6.27
N VAL A 164 -0.70 -12.34 5.57
CA VAL A 164 0.62 -12.71 6.09
C VAL A 164 1.44 -11.47 6.42
N PHE A 165 1.48 -10.46 5.53
CA PHE A 165 2.22 -9.22 5.76
C PHE A 165 1.72 -8.43 6.97
N ASP A 166 0.41 -8.43 7.24
CA ASP A 166 -0.16 -7.77 8.42
C ASP A 166 0.34 -8.38 9.73
N GLN A 167 0.42 -9.72 9.76
CA GLN A 167 0.79 -10.49 10.95
C GLN A 167 2.31 -10.70 11.10
N LEU A 168 3.08 -10.42 10.05
CA LEU A 168 4.51 -10.68 10.00
C LEU A 168 5.26 -9.84 11.04
N LYS A 169 5.95 -10.53 11.94
CA LYS A 169 6.85 -9.92 12.93
C LYS A 169 8.26 -9.88 12.36
N LEU A 170 8.77 -8.66 12.15
CA LEU A 170 10.14 -8.40 11.71
C LEU A 170 10.82 -7.48 12.72
N GLU A 171 12.14 -7.62 12.87
CA GLU A 171 12.95 -6.87 13.84
C GLU A 171 12.76 -5.35 13.72
N GLU A 172 12.82 -4.79 12.52
CA GLU A 172 12.62 -3.35 12.27
C GLU A 172 11.18 -2.98 11.87
N ASN A 173 10.25 -3.94 12.00
CA ASN A 173 8.89 -3.82 11.47
C ASN A 173 8.88 -3.26 10.03
N ASN A 174 9.74 -3.79 9.16
CA ASN A 174 10.01 -3.23 7.83
C ASN A 174 8.72 -2.86 7.09
N THR A 175 8.71 -1.66 6.50
CA THR A 175 7.59 -1.24 5.64
C THR A 175 7.41 -2.27 4.52
N ARG A 176 6.16 -2.64 4.27
CA ARG A 176 5.80 -3.63 3.26
C ARG A 176 4.49 -3.26 2.58
N LYS A 177 4.27 -3.78 1.38
CA LYS A 177 3.04 -3.51 0.62
C LYS A 177 2.63 -4.69 -0.26
N CYS A 178 1.34 -4.79 -0.51
CA CYS A 178 0.76 -5.61 -1.57
C CYS A 178 0.15 -4.68 -2.63
N MET A 179 0.21 -5.05 -3.91
CA MET A 179 -0.27 -4.23 -5.01
C MET A 179 -0.58 -5.03 -6.27
N ILE A 180 -1.42 -4.43 -7.12
CA ILE A 180 -1.53 -4.75 -8.55
C ILE A 180 -0.52 -3.92 -9.34
N GLU A 181 0.05 -4.48 -10.42
CA GLU A 181 1.02 -3.79 -11.26
C GLU A 181 0.30 -3.03 -12.39
N LEU A 182 0.31 -1.71 -12.30
CA LEU A 182 -0.34 -0.84 -13.29
C LEU A 182 0.64 -0.29 -14.33
N ARG A 183 1.96 -0.41 -14.10
CA ARG A 183 2.97 0.20 -14.99
C ARG A 183 3.21 -0.67 -16.22
N PRO A 184 3.06 -0.15 -17.45
CA PRO A 184 3.11 -0.95 -18.67
C PRO A 184 4.50 -1.54 -18.97
N GLU A 185 5.56 -0.97 -18.40
CA GLU A 185 6.94 -1.43 -18.62
C GLU A 185 7.40 -2.50 -17.63
N ILE A 186 6.66 -2.71 -16.55
CA ILE A 186 7.05 -3.63 -15.50
C ILE A 186 6.23 -4.92 -15.59
N SER A 187 6.93 -6.05 -15.71
CA SER A 187 6.33 -7.39 -15.77
C SER A 187 5.63 -7.82 -14.47
N GLY A 188 4.82 -8.87 -14.58
CA GLY A 188 4.01 -9.42 -13.48
C GLY A 188 2.71 -8.65 -13.27
N PHE A 189 1.79 -9.23 -12.50
CA PHE A 189 0.44 -8.68 -12.28
C PHE A 189 0.19 -8.34 -10.82
N TYR A 190 0.66 -9.19 -9.91
CA TYR A 190 0.53 -9.01 -8.47
C TYR A 190 1.90 -8.97 -7.82
N LYS A 191 2.08 -8.11 -6.81
CA LYS A 191 3.35 -7.98 -6.08
C LYS A 191 3.14 -7.75 -4.60
N GLY A 192 3.86 -8.51 -3.79
CA GLY A 192 4.16 -8.16 -2.41
C GLY A 192 5.61 -7.75 -2.28
N LEU A 193 5.88 -6.63 -1.61
CA LEU A 193 7.23 -6.08 -1.42
C LEU A 193 7.46 -5.76 0.06
N ILE A 194 8.59 -6.20 0.61
CA ILE A 194 9.10 -5.78 1.92
C ILE A 194 10.39 -4.99 1.68
N TYR A 195 10.46 -3.75 2.14
CA TYR A 195 11.61 -2.87 1.90
C TYR A 195 12.69 -3.07 2.96
N CYS A 196 13.94 -3.15 2.50
CA CYS A 196 15.11 -3.44 3.33
C CYS A 196 16.23 -2.41 3.12
N SER A 197 16.92 -2.13 4.21
CA SER A 197 18.09 -1.26 4.37
C SER A 197 19.37 -2.08 4.17
N GLY A 198 19.62 -2.55 2.95
CA GLY A 198 20.80 -3.33 2.61
C GLY A 198 20.53 -4.82 2.33
N LEU A 199 21.54 -5.48 1.76
CA LEU A 199 21.45 -6.87 1.30
C LEU A 199 21.36 -7.86 2.48
N ASP A 200 22.13 -7.65 3.54
CA ASP A 200 22.11 -8.52 4.73
C ASP A 200 20.74 -8.55 5.38
N GLN A 201 20.10 -7.39 5.52
CA GLN A 201 18.73 -7.32 6.03
C GLN A 201 17.75 -7.99 5.07
N ALA A 202 17.91 -7.81 3.76
CA ALA A 202 17.04 -8.46 2.78
C ALA A 202 17.15 -9.98 2.83
N ASN A 203 18.35 -10.54 3.05
CA ASN A 203 18.55 -11.99 3.25
C ASN A 203 17.80 -12.50 4.48
N LYS A 204 17.95 -11.84 5.63
CA LYS A 204 17.23 -12.22 6.87
C LYS A 204 15.71 -12.15 6.70
N VAL A 205 15.21 -11.06 6.09
CA VAL A 205 13.77 -10.89 5.82
C VAL A 205 13.27 -11.96 4.86
N LYS A 206 14.07 -12.31 3.85
CA LYS A 206 13.77 -13.38 2.88
C LYS A 206 13.56 -14.73 3.56
N GLU A 207 14.45 -15.12 4.46
CA GLU A 207 14.32 -16.38 5.22
C GLU A 207 13.00 -16.42 6.00
N ILE A 208 12.68 -15.34 6.70
CA ILE A 208 11.44 -15.25 7.49
C ILE A 208 10.19 -15.32 6.59
N ILE A 209 10.16 -14.57 5.48
CA ILE A 209 8.97 -14.56 4.63
C ILE A 209 8.79 -15.86 3.85
N ASP A 210 9.87 -16.53 3.43
CA ASP A 210 9.75 -17.82 2.74
C ASP A 210 9.14 -18.90 3.66
N VAL A 211 9.50 -18.90 4.94
CA VAL A 211 8.87 -19.76 5.95
C VAL A 211 7.38 -19.41 6.08
N ALA A 212 7.06 -18.13 6.26
CA ALA A 212 5.66 -17.69 6.43
C ALA A 212 4.80 -17.99 5.19
N ILE A 213 5.33 -17.83 3.98
CA ILE A 213 4.63 -18.19 2.73
C ILE A 213 4.35 -19.69 2.71
N LYS A 214 5.35 -20.52 3.01
CA LYS A 214 5.21 -21.97 3.01
C LYS A 214 4.18 -22.45 4.04
N GLU A 215 4.17 -21.85 5.22
CA GLU A 215 3.27 -22.23 6.33
C GLU A 215 1.83 -21.74 6.13
N HIS A 216 1.63 -20.56 5.52
CA HIS A 216 0.32 -19.91 5.49
C HIS A 216 -0.32 -19.80 4.10
N ILE A 217 0.45 -19.91 3.02
CA ILE A 217 -0.08 -19.80 1.64
C ILE A 217 0.08 -21.12 0.90
N GLY A 218 1.30 -21.66 0.87
CA GLY A 218 1.65 -22.90 0.18
C GLY A 218 3.04 -22.84 -0.46
N SER A 219 3.53 -23.98 -0.95
CA SER A 219 4.88 -24.12 -1.54
C SER A 219 5.03 -23.57 -2.96
N GLY A 220 3.94 -23.18 -3.62
CA GLY A 220 3.94 -22.71 -5.02
C GLY A 220 4.43 -21.27 -5.20
N LEU A 221 4.64 -20.54 -4.10
CA LEU A 221 5.03 -19.13 -4.07
C LEU A 221 6.40 -18.98 -3.40
N SER A 222 7.26 -18.14 -3.97
CA SER A 222 8.60 -17.89 -3.42
C SER A 222 8.92 -16.40 -3.47
N SER A 223 9.82 -15.95 -2.59
CA SER A 223 10.34 -14.59 -2.63
C SER A 223 11.68 -14.49 -3.36
N LYS A 224 12.02 -13.30 -3.86
CA LYS A 224 13.31 -12.96 -4.48
C LYS A 224 13.79 -11.61 -3.95
N ILE A 225 15.10 -11.45 -3.79
CA ILE A 225 15.69 -10.15 -3.45
C ILE A 225 15.87 -9.35 -4.73
N LYS A 226 15.54 -8.06 -4.70
CA LYS A 226 15.76 -7.10 -5.79
C LYS A 226 16.35 -5.80 -5.24
N ARG A 227 17.12 -5.07 -6.07
CA ARG A 227 17.56 -3.70 -5.75
C ARG A 227 16.44 -2.69 -5.93
N GLY A 228 16.41 -1.74 -5.00
CA GLY A 228 15.62 -0.51 -4.95
C GLY A 228 14.38 -0.38 -5.84
N CYS A 229 14.21 0.83 -6.40
CA CYS A 229 13.04 1.18 -7.20
C CYS A 229 13.03 0.38 -8.51
N SER A 230 11.85 -0.14 -8.90
CA SER A 230 11.71 -0.86 -10.18
C SER A 230 11.81 0.03 -11.41
N GLU A 231 11.75 1.35 -11.25
CA GLU A 231 11.87 2.31 -12.37
C GLU A 231 13.32 2.51 -12.81
N TYR A 232 14.27 2.52 -11.87
CA TYR A 232 15.65 2.83 -12.19
C TYR A 232 16.28 1.86 -13.22
N PRO A 233 16.01 0.54 -13.17
CA PRO A 233 16.48 -0.39 -14.20
C PRO A 233 16.03 -0.09 -15.63
N ILE A 234 14.98 0.72 -15.84
CA ILE A 234 14.55 1.12 -17.18
C ILE A 234 15.62 2.00 -17.84
N SER A 235 16.14 2.99 -17.11
CA SER A 235 17.22 3.87 -17.59
C SER A 235 18.63 3.32 -17.30
N PHE A 236 18.77 2.48 -16.27
CA PHE A 236 20.04 1.96 -15.76
C PHE A 236 19.97 0.45 -15.53
N PRO A 237 20.02 -0.39 -16.58
CA PRO A 237 19.83 -1.83 -16.46
C PRO A 237 20.74 -2.51 -15.43
N ASP A 238 22.01 -2.10 -15.36
CA ASP A 238 23.00 -2.61 -14.40
C ASP A 238 22.64 -2.34 -12.93
N TYR A 239 21.71 -1.42 -12.65
CA TYR A 239 21.25 -1.14 -11.30
C TYR A 239 20.53 -2.34 -10.67
N GLN A 240 19.84 -3.17 -11.47
CA GLN A 240 19.04 -4.27 -10.92
C GLN A 240 19.88 -5.44 -10.41
N GLU A 241 21.12 -5.56 -10.90
CA GLU A 241 22.02 -6.67 -10.60
C GLU A 241 22.46 -6.66 -9.13
N ILE A 242 22.50 -7.86 -8.53
CA ILE A 242 22.91 -8.07 -7.15
C ILE A 242 24.10 -9.01 -7.11
N ASN A 243 25.24 -8.47 -6.67
CA ASN A 243 26.41 -9.28 -6.33
C ASN A 243 26.31 -9.67 -4.85
N ASN A 244 26.22 -10.97 -4.58
CA ASN A 244 26.17 -11.51 -3.20
C ASN A 244 27.54 -11.45 -2.50
N SER A 245 28.61 -11.30 -3.26
CA SER A 245 29.98 -11.12 -2.77
C SER A 245 30.67 -10.03 -3.59
N GLY A 246 31.43 -9.17 -2.91
CA GLY A 246 32.12 -8.05 -3.55
C GLY A 246 31.23 -6.83 -3.87
N PRO A 247 31.77 -5.85 -4.60
CA PRO A 247 31.03 -4.63 -4.93
C PRO A 247 29.88 -4.91 -5.90
N GLN A 248 28.81 -4.14 -5.79
CA GLN A 248 27.70 -4.18 -6.75
C GLN A 248 28.17 -3.69 -8.12
N LEU A 249 27.53 -4.17 -9.19
CA LEU A 249 27.86 -3.81 -10.57
C LEU A 249 27.76 -2.31 -10.82
N MET A 250 26.68 -1.69 -10.32
CA MET A 250 26.47 -0.25 -10.40
C MET A 250 26.67 0.42 -9.03
N ASN A 251 27.64 1.33 -8.97
CA ASN A 251 27.96 2.14 -7.80
C ASN A 251 27.53 3.60 -7.99
N TYR A 252 27.35 4.32 -6.87
CA TYR A 252 26.94 5.72 -6.91
C TYR A 252 27.98 6.61 -7.60
N ASN A 253 27.54 7.38 -8.59
CA ASN A 253 28.38 8.37 -9.25
C ASN A 253 28.51 9.62 -8.37
N LYS A 254 29.73 9.91 -7.89
CA LYS A 254 30.00 11.07 -7.00
C LYS A 254 29.62 12.42 -7.61
N ALA A 255 29.60 12.55 -8.95
CA ALA A 255 29.17 13.79 -9.62
C ALA A 255 27.68 14.10 -9.41
N TRP A 256 26.85 13.09 -9.12
CA TRP A 256 25.42 13.28 -8.85
C TRP A 256 25.13 13.99 -7.53
N LYS A 257 26.11 14.04 -6.62
CA LYS A 257 25.95 14.66 -5.30
C LYS A 257 25.55 16.13 -5.40
N THR A 258 26.15 16.88 -6.33
CA THR A 258 25.85 18.30 -6.51
C THR A 258 24.41 18.53 -7.01
N ILE A 259 23.86 17.61 -7.80
CA ILE A 259 22.47 17.66 -8.27
C ILE A 259 21.52 17.48 -7.08
N GLU A 260 21.79 16.47 -6.25
CA GLU A 260 21.03 16.20 -5.03
C GLU A 260 21.03 17.39 -4.06
N GLU A 261 22.20 17.96 -3.76
CA GLU A 261 22.34 19.10 -2.86
C GLU A 261 21.65 20.36 -3.40
N ASN A 262 21.71 20.59 -4.72
CA ASN A 262 21.01 21.70 -5.35
C ASN A 262 19.49 21.53 -5.31
N HIS A 263 18.99 20.30 -5.48
CA HIS A 263 17.57 19.99 -5.34
C HIS A 263 17.09 20.28 -3.91
N ASP A 264 17.80 19.78 -2.90
CA ASP A 264 17.41 19.92 -1.50
C ASP A 264 17.48 21.38 -1.02
N ARG A 265 18.43 22.18 -1.55
CA ARG A 265 18.50 23.62 -1.25
C ARG A 265 17.28 24.38 -1.77
N LYS A 266 16.76 23.98 -2.94
CA LYS A 266 15.54 24.57 -3.53
C LYS A 266 14.26 24.04 -2.89
N ASN A 267 14.29 22.82 -2.35
CA ASN A 267 13.15 22.12 -1.80
C ASN A 267 13.48 21.57 -0.40
N PRO A 268 13.56 22.45 0.63
CA PRO A 268 13.94 22.02 1.97
C PRO A 268 13.00 20.93 2.49
N ILE A 269 13.58 19.81 2.91
CA ILE A 269 12.83 18.68 3.45
C ILE A 269 12.32 19.05 4.84
N LYS A 270 11.00 19.08 5.02
CA LYS A 270 10.40 19.17 6.35
C LYS A 270 10.42 17.79 7.00
N ALA A 271 10.99 17.70 8.20
CA ALA A 271 10.99 16.47 8.96
C ALA A 271 9.55 16.06 9.32
N LYS A 272 9.16 14.82 8.96
CA LYS A 272 7.87 14.25 9.35
C LYS A 272 8.01 13.60 10.73
N ASN A 273 7.95 14.42 11.78
CA ASN A 273 8.20 13.95 13.15
C ASN A 273 7.08 13.05 13.72
N ASN A 274 5.94 12.95 13.05
CA ASN A 274 4.74 12.26 13.55
C ASN A 274 4.34 11.04 12.71
N LEU A 275 5.27 10.43 11.97
CA LEU A 275 4.96 9.19 11.25
C LEU A 275 4.67 8.06 12.24
N ARG A 276 3.48 7.48 12.09
CA ARG A 276 3.03 6.36 12.90
C ARG A 276 3.03 5.08 12.07
N PRO A 277 3.29 3.92 12.70
CA PRO A 277 3.07 2.66 12.05
C PRO A 277 1.60 2.50 11.65
N SER A 278 1.35 1.70 10.62
CA SER A 278 0.00 1.24 10.31
C SER A 278 -0.54 0.43 11.50
N LEU A 279 -1.85 0.53 11.77
CA LEU A 279 -2.48 -0.39 12.70
C LEU A 279 -2.57 -1.78 12.06
N SER A 280 -2.40 -2.83 12.87
CA SER A 280 -2.63 -4.21 12.43
C SER A 280 -4.13 -4.48 12.28
N GLY A 281 -4.47 -5.47 11.45
CA GLY A 281 -5.82 -5.83 11.08
C GLY A 281 -6.30 -5.08 9.83
N SER A 282 -7.44 -5.53 9.31
CA SER A 282 -8.07 -4.87 8.17
C SER A 282 -8.73 -3.56 8.58
N ASN A 283 -8.76 -2.62 7.65
CA ASN A 283 -9.48 -1.35 7.78
C ASN A 283 -10.27 -1.07 6.49
N LEU A 284 -11.08 -0.01 6.47
CA LEU A 284 -11.91 0.30 5.31
C LEU A 284 -11.08 0.56 4.04
N GLU A 285 -9.95 1.27 4.14
CA GLU A 285 -9.07 1.54 2.98
C GLU A 285 -8.59 0.22 2.35
N ASP A 286 -8.15 -0.73 3.18
CA ASP A 286 -7.68 -2.04 2.70
C ASP A 286 -8.77 -2.75 1.89
N VAL A 287 -10.02 -2.74 2.38
CA VAL A 287 -11.16 -3.38 1.71
C VAL A 287 -11.49 -2.70 0.38
N LEU A 288 -11.48 -1.37 0.33
CA LEU A 288 -11.71 -0.61 -0.90
C LEU A 288 -10.62 -0.88 -1.94
N ILE A 289 -9.37 -0.98 -1.52
CA ILE A 289 -8.25 -1.31 -2.40
C ILE A 289 -8.39 -2.75 -2.92
N ILE A 290 -8.81 -3.71 -2.08
CA ILE A 290 -8.97 -5.10 -2.52
C ILE A 290 -10.14 -5.25 -3.50
N ARG A 291 -11.23 -4.48 -3.35
CA ARG A 291 -12.28 -4.41 -4.38
C ARG A 291 -11.72 -3.97 -5.73
N LYS A 292 -10.86 -2.94 -5.73
CA LYS A 292 -10.15 -2.51 -6.94
C LYS A 292 -9.20 -3.59 -7.49
N TRP A 293 -8.53 -4.35 -6.63
CA TRP A 293 -7.72 -5.50 -7.08
C TRP A 293 -8.55 -6.59 -7.74
N ILE A 294 -9.77 -6.84 -7.25
CA ILE A 294 -10.69 -7.81 -7.85
C ILE A 294 -11.09 -7.35 -9.26
N ASP A 295 -11.35 -6.07 -9.49
CA ASP A 295 -11.63 -5.54 -10.84
C ASP A 295 -10.43 -5.63 -11.78
N TYR A 296 -9.22 -5.34 -11.27
CA TYR A 296 -7.99 -5.61 -12.03
C TYR A 296 -7.87 -7.10 -12.39
N ALA A 297 -8.10 -7.99 -11.41
CA ALA A 297 -8.04 -9.43 -11.58
C ALA A 297 -9.04 -9.92 -12.64
N ARG A 298 -10.25 -9.32 -12.69
CA ARG A 298 -11.24 -9.60 -13.75
C ARG A 298 -10.72 -9.19 -15.12
N GLY A 299 -10.09 -8.02 -15.21
CA GLY A 299 -9.53 -7.53 -16.47
C GLY A 299 -8.43 -8.43 -17.04
N ILE A 300 -7.60 -9.03 -16.19
CA ILE A 300 -6.54 -9.97 -16.63
C ILE A 300 -7.02 -11.41 -16.80
N GLY A 301 -8.30 -11.71 -16.51
CA GLY A 301 -8.87 -13.05 -16.64
C GLY A 301 -8.51 -14.00 -15.49
N ASP A 302 -8.27 -13.49 -14.28
CA ASP A 302 -8.06 -14.34 -13.11
C ASP A 302 -9.31 -15.15 -12.78
N PRO A 303 -9.22 -16.50 -12.77
CA PRO A 303 -10.39 -17.35 -12.64
C PRO A 303 -11.02 -17.28 -11.24
N ASN A 304 -10.35 -16.72 -10.23
CA ASN A 304 -10.86 -16.75 -8.86
C ASN A 304 -11.79 -15.58 -8.51
N THR A 305 -12.02 -14.66 -9.44
CA THR A 305 -12.73 -13.40 -9.17
C THR A 305 -14.23 -13.57 -8.90
N TYR A 306 -14.87 -14.60 -9.48
CA TYR A 306 -16.29 -14.91 -9.23
C TYR A 306 -16.56 -15.35 -7.79
N LEU A 307 -15.51 -15.76 -7.06
CA LEU A 307 -15.59 -16.18 -5.67
C LEU A 307 -15.60 -15.00 -4.68
N LEU A 308 -15.21 -13.80 -5.12
CA LEU A 308 -14.89 -12.67 -4.23
C LEU A 308 -15.88 -11.50 -4.25
N GLY A 309 -17.07 -11.67 -4.81
CA GLY A 309 -18.14 -10.65 -4.73
C GLY A 309 -19.01 -10.54 -5.97
N GLU A 310 -19.71 -9.41 -6.08
CA GLU A 310 -20.69 -9.15 -7.15
C GLU A 310 -20.02 -9.02 -8.52
N ASN A 311 -20.67 -9.54 -9.57
CA ASN A 311 -20.18 -9.54 -10.96
C ASN A 311 -20.12 -8.13 -11.62
N VAL A 312 -20.30 -7.06 -10.85
CA VAL A 312 -20.26 -5.68 -11.34
C VAL A 312 -18.86 -5.11 -11.17
N VAL A 313 -18.32 -4.52 -12.23
CA VAL A 313 -17.05 -3.80 -12.22
C VAL A 313 -17.29 -2.41 -11.60
N GLN A 314 -16.65 -2.14 -10.47
CA GLN A 314 -16.74 -0.85 -9.76
C GLN A 314 -15.67 0.14 -10.23
N TYR A 315 -14.52 -0.36 -10.68
CA TYR A 315 -13.40 0.44 -11.18
C TYR A 315 -13.10 0.13 -12.65
N PRO A 316 -13.87 0.70 -13.61
CA PRO A 316 -13.70 0.44 -15.03
C PRO A 316 -12.32 0.85 -15.56
N ASP A 317 -11.75 1.92 -15.01
CA ASP A 317 -10.41 2.42 -15.35
C ASP A 317 -9.34 1.35 -15.11
N VAL A 318 -9.34 0.75 -13.93
CA VAL A 318 -8.39 -0.28 -13.53
C VAL A 318 -8.64 -1.58 -14.27
N TYR A 319 -9.90 -1.97 -14.47
CA TYR A 319 -10.27 -3.14 -15.27
C TYR A 319 -9.73 -3.03 -16.70
N ASN A 320 -9.94 -1.89 -17.37
CA ASN A 320 -9.47 -1.65 -18.73
C ASN A 320 -7.94 -1.62 -18.80
N GLN A 321 -7.29 -0.93 -17.85
CA GLN A 321 -5.84 -0.93 -17.76
C GLN A 321 -5.27 -2.34 -17.57
N ALA A 322 -5.95 -3.20 -16.81
CA ALA A 322 -5.54 -4.60 -16.66
C ALA A 322 -5.61 -5.36 -17.99
N ARG A 323 -6.67 -5.16 -18.78
CA ARG A 323 -6.82 -5.79 -20.11
C ARG A 323 -5.70 -5.39 -21.06
N GLU A 324 -5.35 -4.10 -21.12
CA GLU A 324 -4.26 -3.60 -21.96
C GLU A 324 -2.91 -4.27 -21.63
N ARG A 325 -2.71 -4.73 -20.39
CA ARG A 325 -1.49 -5.45 -20.02
C ARG A 325 -1.36 -6.81 -20.67
N LEU A 326 -2.48 -7.46 -21.01
CA LEU A 326 -2.48 -8.76 -21.67
C LEU A 326 -1.89 -8.71 -23.09
N ASP A 327 -1.83 -7.52 -23.70
CA ASP A 327 -1.18 -7.32 -24.99
C ASP A 327 0.35 -7.51 -24.91
N LYS A 328 0.93 -7.36 -23.72
CA LYS A 328 2.39 -7.41 -23.48
C LYS A 328 2.84 -8.54 -22.56
N TYR A 329 2.00 -8.95 -21.62
CA TYR A 329 2.34 -9.95 -20.62
C TYR A 329 1.29 -11.05 -20.58
N GLN A 330 1.74 -12.30 -20.60
CA GLN A 330 0.85 -13.45 -20.46
C GLN A 330 0.48 -13.66 -18.98
N PHE A 331 -0.81 -13.70 -18.68
CA PHE A 331 -1.29 -14.11 -17.36
C PHE A 331 -1.40 -15.64 -17.30
N ILE A 332 -0.74 -16.25 -16.30
CA ILE A 332 -0.73 -17.70 -16.07
C ILE A 332 -0.98 -17.92 -14.58
N CYS A 333 -2.09 -18.58 -14.24
CA CYS A 333 -2.49 -18.88 -12.87
C CYS A 333 -1.92 -20.21 -12.37
#